data_AF-T1CN87-F1
#
_entry.id   AF-T1CN87-F1
#
_cell.length_a   1.000
_cell.length_b   1.000
_cell.length_c   1.000
_cell.angle_alpha   90.00
_cell.angle_beta   90.00
_cell.angle_gamma   90.00
#
_symmetry.space_group_name_H-M   'P 1'
#
loop_
_entity.id
_entity.type
_entity.pdbx_description
1 polymer ?
#
loop_
_entity_poly.entity_id
_entity_poly.type
_entity_poly.pdbx_seq_one_letter_code
_entity_poly.pdbx_strand_id
1 'polypeptide(L)'
;MGIFYINIGGGEPTIRRDFLEILRHADSIGIGIKFSTNGSFIDDGFARELRRFRYTDVQISIDGPDRQSNDLIRGAGSFDRAL
;
A
#
# COMPACT_ATOMS: atom_id res chain seq x y z
N MET A 1 23.39 0.58 -14.39
CA MET A 1 22.00 1.10 -14.25
C MET A 1 21.58 0.85 -12.81
N GLY A 2 21.10 1.88 -12.10
CA GLY A 2 20.66 1.76 -10.70
C GLY A 2 19.19 1.34 -10.58
N ILE A 3 18.77 0.97 -9.37
CA ILE A 3 17.35 0.69 -9.07
C ILE A 3 16.65 2.02 -8.78
N PHE A 4 15.62 2.34 -9.58
CA PHE A 4 14.85 3.58 -9.43
C PHE A 4 13.74 3.46 -8.38
N TYR A 5 13.12 2.28 -8.29
CA TYR A 5 12.11 1.99 -7.28
C TYR A 5 12.04 0.50 -6.97
N ILE A 6 11.46 0.17 -5.81
CA ILE A 6 11.08 -1.18 -5.41
C ILE A 6 9.56 -1.29 -5.36
N ASN A 7 9.03 -2.45 -5.75
CA ASN A 7 7.61 -2.77 -5.57
C ASN A 7 7.46 -3.80 -4.44
N ILE A 8 6.73 -3.44 -3.39
CA ILE A 8 6.49 -4.29 -2.21
C ILE A 8 5.08 -4.87 -2.32
N GLY A 9 5.00 -6.20 -2.42
CA GLY A 9 3.76 -6.97 -2.42
C GLY A 9 3.83 -8.16 -1.45
N GLY A 10 3.07 -9.22 -1.73
CA GLY A 10 3.01 -10.44 -0.91
C GLY A 10 1.60 -10.69 -0.37
N GLY A 11 1.48 -10.85 0.95
CA GLY A 11 0.19 -10.73 1.64
C GLY A 11 -0.27 -9.27 1.68
N GLU A 12 -0.76 -8.80 2.83
CA GLU A 12 -0.97 -7.36 3.04
C GLU A 12 0.32 -6.74 3.61
N PRO A 13 1.10 -5.96 2.85
CA PRO A 13 2.38 -5.44 3.32
C PRO A 13 2.25 -4.49 4.52
N THR A 14 1.12 -3.77 4.63
CA THR A 14 0.90 -2.78 5.70
C THR A 14 0.66 -3.39 7.08
N ILE A 15 0.37 -4.71 7.20
CA ILE A 15 0.28 -5.38 8.52
C ILE A 15 1.65 -5.61 9.15
N ARG A 16 2.72 -5.48 8.37
CA ARG A 16 4.07 -5.76 8.83
C ARG A 16 4.52 -4.64 9.76
N ARG A 17 4.90 -4.98 11.00
CA ARG A 17 5.21 -4.01 12.08
C ARG A 17 6.28 -2.97 11.73
N ASP A 18 7.27 -3.37 10.93
CA ASP A 18 8.41 -2.57 10.48
C ASP A 18 8.20 -1.99 9.06
N PHE A 19 6.99 -2.01 8.50
CA PHE A 19 6.76 -1.57 7.11
C PHE A 19 7.21 -0.13 6.86
N LEU A 20 6.85 0.82 7.73
CA LEU A 20 7.29 2.22 7.61
C LEU A 20 8.81 2.38 7.79
N GLU A 21 9.47 1.49 8.53
CA GLU A 21 10.94 1.51 8.65
C GLU A 21 11.60 1.09 7.35
N ILE A 22 11.07 0.06 6.69
CA ILE A 22 11.51 -0.36 5.35
C ILE A 22 11.34 0.79 4.35
N LEU A 23 10.19 1.49 4.39
CA LEU A 23 9.95 2.65 3.54
C LEU A 23 10.95 3.77 3.81
N ARG A 24 11.18 4.12 5.08
CA ARG A 24 12.20 5.13 5.46
C ARG A 24 13.58 4.75 5.00
N HIS A 25 13.95 3.47 5.07
CA HIS A 25 15.25 3.02 4.61
C HIS A 25 15.39 3.18 3.10
N ALA A 26 14.41 2.72 2.31
CA ALA A 26 14.41 2.87 0.85
C ALA A 26 14.47 4.35 0.43
N ASP A 27 13.63 5.20 1.04
CA ASP A 27 13.67 6.64 0.80
C ASP A 27 15.02 7.22 1.19
N SER A 28 15.65 6.84 2.30
CA SER A 28 16.95 7.40 2.72
C SER A 28 18.08 7.16 1.72
N ILE A 29 18.02 6.06 0.96
CA ILE A 29 19.02 5.69 -0.05
C ILE A 29 18.63 6.10 -1.47
N GLY A 30 17.56 6.89 -1.64
CA GLY A 30 17.15 7.41 -2.94
C GLY A 30 16.40 6.43 -3.82
N ILE A 31 15.86 5.36 -3.24
CA ILE A 31 15.05 4.37 -3.96
C ILE A 31 13.58 4.72 -3.76
N GLY A 32 12.87 4.88 -4.87
CA GLY A 32 11.43 5.07 -4.88
C GLY A 32 10.66 3.87 -4.33
N ILE A 33 9.51 4.10 -3.73
CA ILE A 33 8.68 3.04 -3.16
C ILE A 33 7.40 2.91 -3.97
N LYS A 34 7.05 1.68 -4.32
CA LYS A 34 5.72 1.30 -4.75
C LYS A 34 5.21 0.15 -3.90
N PHE A 35 3.94 0.16 -3.54
CA PHE A 35 3.32 -1.00 -2.90
C PHE A 35 1.83 -1.10 -3.21
N SER A 36 1.32 -2.32 -3.14
CA SER A 36 -0.10 -2.62 -3.28
C SER A 36 -0.68 -3.00 -1.92
N THR A 37 -1.85 -2.48 -1.59
CA THR A 37 -2.56 -2.75 -0.32
C THR A 37 -4.04 -3.02 -0.56
N ASN A 38 -4.68 -3.74 0.34
CA ASN A 38 -6.12 -3.93 0.42
C ASN A 38 -6.85 -2.76 1.12
N GLY A 39 -6.12 -1.72 1.55
CA GLY A 39 -6.68 -0.51 2.16
C GLY A 39 -6.99 -0.62 3.66
N SER A 40 -7.06 -1.82 4.22
CA SER A 40 -7.58 -2.07 5.59
C SER A 40 -6.79 -1.40 6.72
N PHE A 41 -5.52 -1.05 6.49
CA PHE A 41 -4.63 -0.46 7.49
C PHE A 41 -4.10 0.93 7.07
N ILE A 42 -4.69 1.54 6.04
CA ILE A 42 -4.36 2.91 5.65
C ILE A 42 -5.33 3.85 6.36
N ASP A 43 -4.95 4.29 7.57
CA ASP A 43 -5.65 5.37 8.26
C ASP A 43 -5.07 6.76 7.92
N ASP A 44 -5.69 7.81 8.44
CA ASP A 44 -5.25 9.19 8.27
C ASP A 44 -3.81 9.43 8.77
N GLY A 45 -3.39 8.73 9.83
CA GLY A 45 -2.04 8.83 10.37
C GLY A 45 -1.02 8.23 9.41
N PHE A 46 -1.31 7.03 8.92
CA PHE A 46 -0.50 6.33 7.94
C PHE A 46 -0.40 7.12 6.63
N ALA A 47 -1.53 7.64 6.12
CA ALA A 47 -1.55 8.49 4.93
C ALA A 47 -0.71 9.77 5.10
N ARG A 48 -0.71 10.37 6.29
CA ARG A 48 0.17 11.51 6.62
C ARG A 48 1.66 11.12 6.63
N GLU A 49 2.00 9.95 7.14
CA GLU A 49 3.38 9.44 7.07
C GLU A 49 3.82 9.20 5.63
N LEU A 50 2.96 8.61 4.78
CA LEU A 50 3.27 8.35 3.37
C LEU A 50 3.60 9.63 2.59
N ARG A 51 2.93 10.75 2.91
CA ARG A 51 3.20 12.05 2.28
C ARG A 51 4.60 12.60 2.54
N ARG A 52 5.35 12.05 3.50
CA ARG A 52 6.70 12.51 3.84
C ARG A 52 7.79 11.92 2.95
N PHE A 53 7.51 10.82 2.24
CA PHE A 53 8.48 10.18 1.35
C PHE A 53 8.59 10.94 0.02
N ARG A 54 9.79 10.92 -0.60
CA ARG A 54 10.06 11.68 -1.82
C ARG A 54 9.34 11.12 -3.05
N TYR A 55 9.28 9.79 -3.14
CA TYR A 55 8.58 9.08 -4.19
C TYR A 55 7.88 7.87 -3.61
N THR A 56 6.55 7.90 -3.60
CA THR A 56 5.72 6.79 -3.14
C THR A 56 4.51 6.65 -4.05
N ASP A 57 4.33 5.46 -4.60
CA ASP A 57 3.16 5.04 -5.38
C ASP A 57 2.36 4.00 -4.59
N VAL A 58 1.11 4.32 -4.27
CA VAL A 58 0.21 3.42 -3.52
C VAL A 58 -0.86 2.90 -4.46
N GLN A 59 -0.92 1.58 -4.61
CA GLN A 59 -1.98 0.92 -5.37
C GLN A 59 -2.99 0.29 -4.41
N ILE A 60 -4.25 0.66 -4.54
CA ILE A 60 -5.35 0.01 -3.81
C ILE A 60 -5.92 -1.14 -4.64
N SER A 61 -6.12 -2.28 -3.99
CA SER A 61 -6.62 -3.50 -4.63
C SER A 61 -8.15 -3.53 -4.67
N ILE A 62 -8.72 -3.36 -5.85
CA ILE A 62 -10.16 -3.45 -6.13
C ILE A 62 -10.34 -4.37 -7.36
N ASP A 63 -11.09 -5.47 -7.19
CA ASP A 63 -11.31 -6.50 -8.23
C ASP A 63 -12.74 -6.48 -8.81
N GLY A 64 -13.58 -5.53 -8.38
CA GLY A 64 -14.93 -5.36 -8.90
C GLY A 64 -15.39 -3.90 -8.84
N PRO A 65 -16.25 -3.45 -9.77
CA PRO A 65 -16.74 -2.06 -9.81
C PRO A 65 -17.68 -1.70 -8.64
N ASP A 66 -18.17 -2.68 -7.89
CA ASP A 66 -19.07 -2.49 -6.76
C ASP A 66 -18.77 -3.47 -5.61
N ARG A 67 -19.39 -3.22 -4.45
CA ARG A 67 -19.28 -4.07 -3.27
C ARG A 67 -19.63 -5.52 -3.57
N GLN A 68 -20.69 -5.76 -4.35
CA GLN A 68 -21.17 -7.11 -4.62
C GLN A 68 -20.11 -7.93 -5.36
N SER A 69 -19.56 -7.39 -6.44
CA SER A 69 -18.57 -8.05 -7.29
C SER A 69 -17.19 -8.13 -6.63
N ASN A 70 -16.76 -7.09 -5.92
CA ASN A 70 -15.45 -7.06 -5.27
C ASN A 70 -15.39 -7.99 -4.04
N ASP A 71 -16.40 -7.92 -3.16
CA ASP A 71 -16.40 -8.70 -1.91
C ASP A 71 -16.52 -10.21 -2.17
N LEU A 72 -17.09 -10.63 -3.31
CA LEU A 72 -17.10 -12.03 -3.74
C LEU A 72 -15.70 -12.61 -3.97
N ILE A 73 -14.75 -11.78 -4.40
CA ILE A 73 -13.37 -12.19 -4.70
C ILE A 73 -12.47 -11.97 -3.48
N ARG A 74 -12.59 -10.79 -2.85
CA ARG A 74 -11.64 -10.31 -1.83
C ARG A 74 -12.13 -10.49 -0.39
N GLY A 75 -13.37 -10.94 -0.22
CA GLY A 75 -14.02 -11.14 1.08
C GLY A 75 -14.90 -9.97 1.50
N ALA A 76 -15.81 -10.25 2.45
CA ALA A 76 -16.81 -9.30 2.92
C ALA A 76 -16.22 -8.00 3.47
N GLY A 77 -16.79 -6.88 3.03
CA GLY A 77 -16.40 -5.53 3.42
C GLY A 77 -15.07 -5.05 2.84
N SER A 78 -14.49 -5.76 1.88
CA SER A 78 -13.20 -5.37 1.28
C SER A 78 -13.33 -4.14 0.37
N PHE A 79 -14.49 -3.96 -0.28
CA PHE A 79 -14.74 -2.78 -1.12
C PHE A 79 -14.73 -1.49 -0.29
N ASP A 80 -15.38 -1.49 0.87
CA ASP A 80 -15.41 -0.32 1.76
C ASP A 80 -14.07 -0.02 2.40
N ARG A 81 -13.27 -1.05 2.71
CA ARG A 81 -11.92 -0.83 3.25
C ARG A 81 -10.98 -0.20 2.22
N ALA A 82 -11.28 -0.37 0.93
CA ALA A 82 -10.48 0.14 -0.17
C ALA A 82 -10.83 1.59 -0.58
N LEU A 83 -11.97 2.13 -0.12
CA LEU A 83 -12.48 3.46 -0.50
C LEU A 83 -12.51 4.42 0.69
#